data_AF-A0A087E4E7-F1
#
_entry.id   AF-A0A087E4E7-F1
#
_cell.length_a   1.000
_cell.length_b   1.000
_cell.length_c   1.000
_cell.angle_alpha   90.00
_cell.angle_beta   90.00
_cell.angle_gamma   90.00
#
_symmetry.space_group_name_H-M   'P 1'
#
loop_
_entity.id
_entity.type
_entity.pdbx_description
1 polymer ?
#
loop_
_entity_poly.entity_id
_entity_poly.type
_entity_poly.pdbx_seq_one_letter_code
_entity_poly.pdbx_strand_id
1 'polypeptide(L)'
;MKCRICGSEFRPTQGGGRPQKYCSAKCRNKAKVMARKGASAKPDSPKPEHDKTEAPKELTSVEFKRMMDDSLEDVLRTNRDVLAHALTDPGTPANALAAISRQLIAVTERLDQLEGGDPLLDLTTDTDESEEMDAAGTGAEII
;
A
#
# COMPACT_ATOMS: atom_id res chain seq x y z
N MET A 1 -48.97 23.71 8.13
CA MET A 1 -48.47 22.96 9.31
C MET A 1 -47.20 23.62 9.83
N LYS A 2 -46.89 23.53 11.13
CA LYS A 2 -45.66 24.10 11.71
C LYS A 2 -44.57 23.03 11.87
N CYS A 3 -43.33 23.38 11.54
CA CYS A 3 -42.19 22.47 11.69
C CYS A 3 -41.84 22.28 13.17
N ARG A 4 -41.69 21.03 13.62
CA ARG A 4 -41.35 20.71 15.02
C ARG A 4 -39.93 21.15 15.45
N ILE A 5 -39.08 21.58 14.53
CA ILE A 5 -37.67 21.92 14.81
C ILE A 5 -37.39 23.41 14.71
N CYS A 6 -37.96 24.09 13.72
CA CYS A 6 -37.73 25.53 13.49
C CYS A 6 -38.99 26.37 13.62
N GLY A 7 -40.15 25.78 13.92
CA GLY A 7 -41.42 26.49 14.09
C GLY A 7 -42.04 27.06 12.81
N SER A 8 -41.29 27.10 11.70
CA SER A 8 -41.74 27.71 10.44
C SER A 8 -42.98 27.02 9.89
N GLU A 9 -43.89 27.81 9.34
CA GLU A 9 -45.06 27.32 8.62
C GLU A 9 -44.62 26.76 7.27
N PHE A 10 -45.15 25.59 6.92
CA PHE A 10 -44.92 24.94 5.64
C PHE A 10 -46.17 24.24 5.15
N ARG A 11 -46.27 24.15 3.82
CA ARG A 11 -47.29 23.36 3.13
C ARG A 11 -46.77 21.93 3.01
N PRO A 12 -47.43 20.93 3.64
CA PRO A 12 -47.03 19.54 3.45
C PRO A 12 -47.23 19.14 1.99
N THR A 13 -46.30 18.36 1.46
CA THR A 13 -46.47 17.77 0.13
C THR A 13 -47.67 16.83 0.17
N GLN A 14 -48.66 17.04 -0.69
CA GLN A 14 -49.82 16.15 -0.83
C GLN A 14 -49.36 14.88 -1.57
N GLY A 15 -49.23 13.80 -0.81
CA GLY A 15 -48.94 12.46 -1.31
C GLY A 15 -49.44 11.44 -0.30
N GLY A 16 -49.97 10.30 -0.77
CA GLY A 16 -50.71 9.29 0.00
C GLY A 16 -49.87 8.53 1.02
N GLY A 17 -49.37 9.23 2.05
CA GLY A 17 -48.54 8.66 3.10
C GLY A 17 -48.67 9.41 4.43
N ARG A 18 -47.77 9.09 5.37
CA ARG A 18 -47.76 9.69 6.72
C ARG A 18 -47.58 11.23 6.65
N PRO A 19 -48.27 12.00 7.52
CA PRO A 19 -48.20 13.46 7.49
C PRO A 19 -46.78 13.98 7.75
N GLN A 20 -46.33 14.93 6.94
CA GLN A 20 -45.00 15.54 7.04
C GLN A 20 -44.86 16.35 8.35
N LYS A 21 -43.82 16.07 9.16
CA LYS A 21 -43.59 16.71 10.47
C LYS A 21 -42.60 17.88 10.45
N TYR A 22 -41.82 18.00 9.38
CA TYR A 22 -40.70 18.93 9.27
C TYR A 22 -40.73 19.65 7.92
N CYS A 23 -40.40 20.94 7.90
CA CYS A 23 -40.44 21.75 6.68
C CYS A 23 -39.39 21.34 5.63
N SER A 24 -38.28 20.72 6.03
CA SER A 24 -37.16 20.39 5.14
C SER A 24 -36.35 19.16 5.62
N ALA A 25 -35.49 18.65 4.73
CA ALA A 25 -34.53 17.59 5.06
C ALA A 25 -33.58 18.01 6.19
N LYS A 26 -33.17 19.28 6.24
CA LYS A 26 -32.32 19.84 7.31
C LYS A 26 -32.98 19.70 8.68
N CYS A 27 -34.26 20.08 8.79
CA CYS A 27 -35.01 19.91 10.05
C CYS A 27 -35.22 18.42 10.40
N ARG A 28 -35.46 17.57 9.40
CA ARG A 28 -35.59 16.12 9.60
C ARG A 28 -34.30 15.50 10.15
N ASN A 29 -33.14 15.90 9.64
CA ASN A 29 -31.84 15.40 10.09
C ASN A 29 -31.50 15.94 11.49
N LYS A 30 -31.77 17.23 11.77
CA LYS A 30 -31.59 17.81 13.10
C LYS A 30 -32.43 17.08 14.16
N ALA A 31 -33.67 16.69 13.83
CA ALA A 31 -34.50 15.86 14.70
C ALA A 31 -33.88 14.48 14.99
N LYS A 32 -33.27 13.82 13.98
CA LYS A 32 -32.58 12.53 14.17
C LYS A 32 -31.36 12.67 15.07
N VAL A 33 -30.56 13.73 14.89
CA VAL A 33 -29.37 14.00 15.71
C VAL A 33 -29.77 14.26 17.16
N MET A 34 -30.81 15.06 17.41
CA MET A 34 -31.34 15.31 18.75
C MET A 34 -31.87 14.03 19.41
N ALA A 35 -32.57 13.16 18.65
CA ALA A 35 -33.05 11.88 19.17
C ALA A 35 -31.89 10.95 19.58
N ARG A 36 -30.78 10.94 18.83
CA ARG A 36 -29.58 10.17 19.19
C ARG A 36 -28.86 10.75 20.41
N LYS A 37 -28.74 12.08 20.46
CA LYS A 37 -28.09 12.78 21.58
C LYS A 37 -28.89 12.71 22.90
N GLY A 38 -30.21 12.53 22.82
CA GLY A 38 -31.06 12.26 23.98
C GLY A 38 -31.21 10.77 24.31
N ALA A 39 -30.77 9.86 23.43
CA ALA A 39 -30.86 8.40 23.62
C ALA A 39 -29.60 7.78 24.25
N SER A 40 -28.54 8.56 24.47
CA SER A 40 -27.29 8.11 25.12
C SER A 40 -27.44 7.85 26.65
N ALA A 41 -28.65 7.51 27.11
CA ALA A 41 -28.97 7.24 28.52
C ALA A 41 -29.79 5.94 28.70
N LYS A 42 -29.69 4.98 27.78
CA LYS A 42 -30.20 3.60 28.01
C LYS A 42 -29.21 2.56 27.48
N PRO A 43 -28.79 1.58 28.29
CA PRO A 43 -27.97 0.46 27.84
C PRO A 43 -28.85 -0.63 27.21
N ASP A 44 -28.17 -1.56 26.53
CA ASP A 44 -28.62 -2.89 26.11
C ASP A 44 -29.51 -3.03 24.86
N SER A 45 -28.87 -3.30 23.71
CA SER A 45 -29.02 -4.57 22.96
C SER A 45 -28.12 -4.60 21.71
N PRO A 46 -27.56 -5.76 21.32
CA PRO A 46 -26.60 -5.85 20.23
C PRO A 46 -27.34 -5.85 18.89
N LYS A 47 -26.89 -5.00 17.96
CA LYS A 47 -27.35 -4.98 16.57
C LYS A 47 -26.11 -4.96 15.67
N PRO A 48 -26.07 -5.74 14.57
CA PRO A 48 -24.83 -6.06 13.88
C PRO A 48 -24.22 -4.80 13.27
N GLU A 49 -23.02 -4.47 13.72
CA GLU A 49 -22.26 -3.32 13.26
C GLU A 49 -21.53 -3.72 11.98
N HIS A 50 -22.09 -3.29 10.85
CA HIS A 50 -21.25 -3.03 9.68
C HIS A 50 -20.61 -1.66 9.92
N ASP A 51 -19.57 -1.66 10.74
CA ASP A 51 -18.83 -0.47 11.09
C ASP A 51 -18.03 0.00 9.86
N LYS A 52 -18.35 1.19 9.37
CA LYS A 52 -17.58 1.94 8.38
C LYS A 52 -17.14 3.24 9.04
N THR A 53 -16.48 3.18 10.18
CA THR A 53 -15.63 4.25 10.68
C THR A 53 -14.59 3.64 11.62
N GLU A 54 -13.59 2.94 11.07
CA GLU A 54 -12.39 2.63 11.86
C GLU A 54 -11.68 3.95 12.16
N ALA A 55 -11.85 4.46 13.38
CA ALA A 55 -10.80 5.25 14.02
C ALA A 55 -9.49 4.43 13.94
N PRO A 56 -8.31 5.05 13.80
CA PRO A 56 -7.06 4.31 13.76
C PRO A 56 -6.97 3.47 15.04
N LYS A 57 -7.19 2.16 14.91
CA LYS A 57 -6.99 1.22 16.01
C LYS A 57 -5.54 1.37 16.42
N GLU A 58 -5.30 1.69 17.68
CA GLU A 58 -3.95 1.65 18.25
C GLU A 58 -3.44 0.23 18.06
N LEU A 59 -2.46 0.07 17.15
CA LEU A 59 -1.84 -1.21 16.86
C LEU A 59 -1.31 -1.79 18.17
N THR A 60 -1.63 -3.04 18.46
CA THR A 60 -1.01 -3.74 19.58
C THR A 60 0.50 -3.77 19.38
N SER A 61 1.28 -3.82 20.46
CA SER A 61 2.74 -3.91 20.37
C SER A 61 3.22 -5.09 19.51
N VAL A 62 2.41 -6.16 19.45
CA VAL A 62 2.65 -7.33 18.59
C VAL A 62 2.39 -7.01 17.12
N GLU A 63 1.32 -6.28 16.78
CA GLU A 63 1.02 -5.86 15.40
C GLU A 63 2.00 -4.79 14.90
N PHE A 64 2.39 -3.85 15.77
CA PHE A 64 3.45 -2.88 15.46
C PHE A 64 4.80 -3.58 15.24
N LYS A 65 5.13 -4.57 16.08
CA LYS A 65 6.34 -5.39 15.90
C LYS A 65 6.26 -6.28 14.65
N ARG A 66 5.08 -6.75 14.24
CA ARG A 66 4.89 -7.47 12.96
C ARG A 66 4.99 -6.58 11.73
N MET A 67 4.58 -5.33 11.84
CA MET A 67 4.83 -4.32 10.81
C MET A 67 6.33 -3.98 10.70
N MET A 68 7.09 -4.30 11.76
CA MET A 68 8.56 -4.25 11.85
C MET A 68 9.18 -5.66 11.82
N ASP A 69 8.43 -6.71 11.44
CA ASP A 69 9.05 -8.02 11.19
C ASP A 69 10.10 -7.78 10.10
N ASP A 70 11.32 -8.32 10.29
CA ASP A 70 12.51 -7.99 9.50
C ASP A 70 12.12 -7.77 8.04
N SER A 71 12.35 -6.54 7.54
CA SER A 71 12.10 -6.24 6.13
C SER A 71 12.80 -7.33 5.33
N LEU A 72 12.17 -7.80 4.24
CA LEU A 72 12.81 -8.76 3.33
C LEU A 72 14.25 -8.33 3.01
N GLU A 73 14.48 -7.02 2.92
CA GLU A 73 15.78 -6.36 2.79
C GLU A 73 16.76 -6.68 3.95
N ASP A 74 16.34 -6.61 5.21
CA ASP A 74 17.17 -6.94 6.38
C ASP A 74 17.52 -8.42 6.44
N VAL A 75 16.57 -9.29 6.08
CA VAL A 75 16.84 -10.73 5.93
C VAL A 75 17.85 -10.98 4.81
N LEU A 76 17.76 -10.27 3.69
CA LEU A 76 18.72 -10.41 2.60
C LEU A 76 20.10 -9.85 2.97
N ARG A 77 20.18 -8.72 3.68
CA ARG A 77 21.44 -8.16 4.19
C ARG A 77 22.15 -9.11 5.16
N THR A 78 21.41 -9.69 6.10
CA THR A 78 21.98 -10.67 7.04
C THR A 78 22.47 -11.94 6.31
N ASN A 79 21.71 -12.45 5.33
CA ASN A 79 22.15 -13.59 4.52
C ASN A 79 23.40 -13.26 3.70
N ARG A 80 23.49 -12.07 3.09
CA ARG A 80 24.68 -11.63 2.36
C ARG A 80 25.91 -11.65 3.27
N ASP A 81 25.80 -11.10 4.47
CA ASP A 81 26.93 -10.99 5.41
C ASP A 81 27.39 -12.38 5.89
N VAL A 82 26.45 -13.29 6.16
CA VAL A 82 26.75 -14.69 6.52
C VAL A 82 27.43 -15.43 5.36
N LEU A 83 26.93 -15.29 4.13
CA LEU A 83 27.51 -15.93 2.94
C LEU A 83 28.89 -15.36 2.60
N ALA A 84 29.08 -14.05 2.74
CA ALA A 84 30.36 -13.39 2.55
C ALA A 84 31.39 -13.87 3.59
N HIS A 85 30.98 -14.00 4.85
CA HIS A 85 31.83 -14.56 5.89
C HIS A 85 32.24 -16.00 5.57
N ALA A 86 31.28 -16.86 5.19
CA ALA A 86 31.54 -18.26 4.82
C ALA A 86 32.50 -18.40 3.62
N LEU A 87 32.50 -17.47 2.66
CA LEU A 87 33.47 -17.45 1.55
C LEU A 87 34.91 -17.16 1.99
N THR A 88 35.07 -16.40 3.06
CA THR A 88 36.39 -15.99 3.60
C THR A 88 36.89 -16.91 4.71
N ASP A 89 36.02 -17.76 5.27
CA ASP A 89 36.37 -18.73 6.29
C ASP A 89 37.20 -19.90 5.70
N PRO A 90 38.44 -20.14 6.18
CA PRO A 90 39.24 -21.29 5.75
C PRO A 90 38.66 -22.64 6.17
N GLY A 91 37.68 -22.66 7.08
CA GLY A 91 36.94 -23.86 7.47
C GLY A 91 35.90 -24.33 6.45
N THR A 92 35.57 -23.51 5.45
CA THR A 92 34.53 -23.82 4.47
C THR A 92 35.02 -24.85 3.45
N PRO A 93 34.27 -25.94 3.22
CA PRO A 93 34.71 -26.99 2.31
C PRO A 93 34.67 -26.49 0.85
N ALA A 94 35.70 -26.82 0.07
CA ALA A 94 35.91 -26.27 -1.27
C ALA A 94 34.75 -26.56 -2.25
N ASN A 95 34.02 -27.65 -2.05
CA ASN A 95 32.83 -28.00 -2.85
C ASN A 95 31.65 -27.03 -2.63
N ALA A 96 31.57 -26.38 -1.47
CA ALA A 96 30.50 -25.46 -1.13
C ALA A 96 30.75 -24.04 -1.66
N LEU A 97 32.00 -23.66 -1.91
CA LEU A 97 32.38 -22.30 -2.34
C LEU A 97 31.63 -21.85 -3.59
N ALA A 98 31.51 -22.73 -4.59
CA ALA A 98 30.80 -22.41 -5.82
C ALA A 98 29.28 -22.24 -5.61
N ALA A 99 28.70 -22.93 -4.63
CA ALA A 99 27.28 -22.77 -4.30
C ALA A 99 27.05 -21.48 -3.51
N ILE A 100 27.93 -21.19 -2.53
CA ILE A 100 27.88 -19.97 -1.72
C ILE A 100 28.05 -18.73 -2.61
N SER A 101 28.98 -18.74 -3.57
CA SER A 101 29.18 -17.61 -4.48
C SER A 101 27.96 -17.33 -5.36
N ARG A 102 27.31 -18.37 -5.91
CA ARG A 102 26.06 -18.22 -6.68
C ARG A 102 24.92 -17.66 -5.82
N GLN A 103 24.80 -18.13 -4.58
CA GLN A 103 23.78 -17.63 -3.65
C GLN A 103 24.04 -16.17 -3.27
N LEU A 104 25.30 -15.79 -3.07
CA LEU A 104 25.65 -14.41 -2.75
C LEU A 104 25.30 -13.47 -3.91
N ILE A 105 25.60 -13.85 -5.16
CA ILE A 105 25.22 -13.07 -6.36
C ILE A 105 23.70 -12.90 -6.43
N ALA A 106 22.93 -13.97 -6.23
CA ALA A 106 21.47 -13.91 -6.26
C ALA A 106 20.89 -13.01 -5.16
N VAL A 107 21.49 -13.01 -3.96
CA VAL A 107 21.09 -12.14 -2.85
C VAL A 107 21.43 -10.67 -3.14
N THR A 108 22.60 -10.38 -3.73
CA THR A 108 22.98 -9.02 -4.11
C THR A 108 22.09 -8.47 -5.22
N GLU A 109 21.82 -9.25 -6.28
CA GLU A 109 20.90 -8.84 -7.34
C GLU A 109 19.49 -8.54 -6.80
N ARG A 110 19.05 -9.33 -5.80
CA ARG A 110 17.74 -9.12 -5.18
C ARG A 110 17.69 -7.87 -4.30
N LEU A 111 18.79 -7.53 -3.63
CA LEU A 111 18.92 -6.28 -2.88
C LEU A 111 18.91 -5.08 -3.83
N ASP A 112 19.66 -5.14 -4.93
CA ASP A 112 19.72 -4.06 -5.93
C ASP A 112 18.34 -3.78 -6.55
N GLN A 113 17.55 -4.83 -6.82
CA GLN A 113 16.16 -4.71 -7.29
C GLN A 113 15.23 -4.08 -6.26
N LEU A 114 15.46 -4.32 -4.96
CA LEU A 114 14.63 -3.77 -3.87
C LEU A 114 14.99 -2.31 -3.55
N GLU A 115 16.27 -1.95 -3.64
CA GLU A 115 16.76 -0.58 -3.42
C GLU A 115 16.39 0.38 -4.57
N GLY A 116 15.78 -0.13 -5.65
CA GLY A 116 15.19 0.66 -6.73
C GLY A 116 15.91 0.55 -8.08
N GLY A 117 16.87 -0.38 -8.21
CA GLY A 117 17.74 -0.49 -9.38
C GLY A 117 18.69 0.71 -9.50
N ASP A 118 19.90 0.49 -10.02
CA ASP A 118 20.80 1.60 -10.34
C ASP A 118 20.19 2.41 -11.50
N PRO A 119 19.77 3.68 -11.30
CA PRO A 119 19.17 4.48 -12.36
C PRO A 119 20.12 4.69 -13.54
N LEU A 120 21.43 4.48 -13.33
CA LEU A 120 22.45 4.63 -14.36
C LEU A 120 22.50 3.43 -15.32
N LEU A 121 22.23 2.21 -14.84
CA LEU A 121 22.21 1.01 -15.70
C LEU A 121 20.93 0.94 -16.54
N ASP A 122 19.79 1.38 -16.00
CA ASP A 122 18.51 1.46 -16.71
C ASP A 122 18.55 2.48 -17.87
N LEU A 123 19.34 3.57 -17.72
CA LEU A 123 19.53 4.57 -18.77
C LEU A 123 20.43 4.08 -19.92
N THR A 124 21.37 3.18 -19.62
CA THR A 124 22.31 2.65 -20.63
C THR A 124 21.68 1.57 -21.51
N THR A 125 20.66 0.85 -21.02
CA THR A 125 19.98 -0.19 -21.81
C THR A 125 19.07 0.35 -22.92
N ASP A 126 18.62 1.60 -22.82
CA ASP A 126 17.79 2.25 -23.85
C ASP A 126 18.60 2.95 -24.96
N THR A 127 19.93 2.97 -24.90
CA THR A 127 20.78 3.72 -25.85
C THR A 127 21.45 2.85 -26.93
N ASP A 128 21.27 1.52 -26.92
CA ASP A 128 21.94 0.59 -27.86
C ASP A 128 21.04 0.01 -28.97
N GLU A 129 19.85 0.57 -29.19
CA GLU A 129 19.00 0.19 -30.33
C GLU A 129 18.66 1.41 -31.19
N SER A 130 19.62 1.94 -31.94
CA SER A 130 19.45 2.59 -33.27
C SER A 130 20.65 3.48 -33.63
N GLU A 131 21.70 2.95 -34.28
CA GLU A 131 22.48 3.67 -35.31
C GLU A 131 23.18 2.65 -36.23
N GLU A 132 22.46 2.09 -37.21
CA GLU A 132 23.12 1.64 -38.45
C GLU A 132 23.53 2.89 -39.23
N MET A 133 24.83 3.18 -39.30
CA MET A 133 25.40 4.14 -40.25
C MET A 133 26.77 3.69 -40.80
N ASP A 134 26.70 3.26 -42.07
CA ASP A 134 27.65 3.30 -43.19
C ASP A 134 29.17 3.51 -42.98
N ALA A 135 30.00 2.67 -43.65
CA ALA A 135 31.22 3.14 -44.34
C ALA A 135 31.78 2.14 -45.38
N ALA A 136 32.07 2.67 -46.56
CA ALA A 136 32.54 2.02 -47.77
C ALA A 136 33.91 1.31 -47.66
N GLY A 137 34.02 0.14 -48.30
CA GLY A 137 35.29 -0.53 -48.60
C GLY A 137 35.49 -0.67 -50.10
N THR A 138 36.13 0.31 -50.73
CA THR A 138 36.73 0.17 -52.07
C THR A 138 37.88 -0.85 -52.00
N GLY A 139 37.79 -1.92 -52.79
CA GLY A 139 38.88 -2.87 -53.00
C GLY A 139 38.80 -3.42 -54.43
N ALA A 140 39.59 -2.83 -55.32
CA ALA A 140 39.87 -3.39 -56.63
C ALA A 140 40.67 -4.69 -56.46
N GLU A 141 40.26 -5.77 -57.13
CA GLU A 141 41.17 -6.88 -57.39
C GLU A 141 40.98 -7.40 -58.82
N ILE A 142 42.11 -7.46 -59.51
CA ILE A 142 42.36 -7.81 -60.89
C ILE A 142 42.39 -9.33 -60.99
N ILE A 143 41.57 -9.95 -61.85
CA ILE A 143 41.92 -11.17 -62.61
C ILE A 143 41.26 -11.08 -63.99
#